data_AF-A0A0S6X0Y2-F1
#
_entry.id   AF-A0A0S6X0Y2-F1
#
_cell.length_a   1.000
_cell.length_b   1.000
_cell.length_c   1.000
_cell.angle_alpha   90.00
_cell.angle_beta   90.00
_cell.angle_gamma   90.00
#
_symmetry.space_group_name_H-M   'P 1'
#
loop_
_entity.id
_entity.type
_entity.pdbx_description
1 polymer ?
#
loop_
_entity_poly.entity_id
_entity_poly.type
_entity_poly.pdbx_seq_one_letter_code
_entity_poly.pdbx_strand_id
1 'polypeptide(L)' 'MTTSTPPRSGGAAVPRSHAAIDAAAAAVGLPIPQECRPGVEANLELLESHVRRMRAEDGE' A
#
# COMPACT_ATOMS: atom_id res chain seq x y z
N MET A 1 -8.56 -20.22 21.22
CA MET A 1 -7.82 -19.05 20.68
C MET A 1 -8.67 -18.43 19.60
N THR A 2 -9.43 -17.38 19.92
CA THR A 2 -10.27 -16.65 18.95
C THR A 2 -9.37 -15.71 18.15
N THR A 3 -9.14 -16.02 16.88
CA THR A 3 -8.47 -15.10 15.95
C THR A 3 -9.44 -13.96 15.62
N SER A 4 -9.19 -12.77 16.18
CA SER A 4 -9.88 -11.55 15.80
C SER A 4 -9.31 -11.09 14.45
N THR A 5 -10.05 -11.31 13.37
CA THR A 5 -9.72 -10.74 12.06
C THR A 5 -9.87 -9.23 12.16
N PRO A 6 -8.82 -8.43 11.93
CA PRO A 6 -8.95 -6.98 11.97
C PRO A 6 -9.91 -6.52 10.86
N PRO A 7 -10.70 -5.45 11.10
CA PRO A 7 -11.55 -4.88 10.06
C PRO A 7 -10.69 -4.50 8.85
N ARG A 8 -11.12 -4.88 7.65
CA ARG A 8 -10.50 -4.40 6.41
C ARG A 8 -10.71 -2.89 6.37
N SER A 9 -9.65 -2.13 6.67
CA SER A 9 -9.65 -0.67 6.48
C SER A 9 -10.02 -0.38 5.03
N GLY A 10 -11.20 0.19 4.83
CA GLY A 10 -11.71 0.55 3.52
C GLY A 10 -10.73 1.44 2.78
N GLY A 11 -10.32 0.98 1.60
CA GLY A 11 -9.84 1.82 0.49
C GLY A 11 -8.75 2.86 0.82
N ALA A 12 -7.77 2.56 1.67
CA ALA A 12 -6.62 3.44 1.80
C ALA A 12 -5.92 3.55 0.43
N ALA A 13 -5.80 4.78 -0.09
CA ALA A 13 -5.10 5.02 -1.34
C ALA A 13 -3.66 4.54 -1.24
N VAL A 14 -3.16 3.87 -2.29
CA VAL A 14 -1.76 3.43 -2.35
C VAL A 14 -0.86 4.68 -2.24
N PRO A 15 0.12 4.73 -1.31
CA PRO A 15 1.05 5.86 -1.18
C PRO A 15 1.83 6.10 -2.47
N ARG A 16 1.93 7.36 -2.92
CA ARG A 16 2.49 7.73 -4.24
C ARG A 16 3.73 8.61 -4.23
N SER A 17 4.03 9.24 -3.10
CA SER A 17 5.21 10.09 -2.95
C SER A 17 6.17 9.45 -1.96
N HIS A 18 7.48 9.72 -2.08
CA HIS A 18 8.48 9.20 -1.15
C HIS A 18 8.10 9.52 0.31
N ALA A 19 7.65 10.74 0.58
CA ALA A 19 7.20 11.15 1.91
C ALA A 19 5.98 10.34 2.42
N ALA A 20 5.03 10.02 1.55
CA ALA A 20 3.88 9.20 1.91
C ALA A 20 4.27 7.73 2.15
N ILE A 21 5.22 7.21 1.36
CA ILE A 21 5.79 5.87 1.52
C ILE A 21 6.51 5.77 2.86
N ASP A 22 7.36 6.75 3.18
CA ASP A 22 8.11 6.81 4.44
C ASP A 22 7.19 6.96 5.65
N ALA A 23 6.15 7.79 5.54
CA ALA A 23 5.15 7.94 6.60
C ALA A 23 4.37 6.64 6.85
N ALA A 24 3.96 5.95 5.77
CA ALA A 24 3.26 4.67 5.89
C ALA A 24 4.15 3.58 6.50
N ALA A 25 5.41 3.48 6.06
CA ALA A 25 6.41 2.57 6.59
C ALA A 25 6.69 2.81 8.08
N ALA A 26 6.83 4.08 8.49
CA ALA A 26 7.01 4.45 9.89
C ALA A 26 5.76 4.13 10.74
N ALA A 27 4.56 4.38 10.22
CA ALA A 27 3.30 4.09 10.91
C ALA A 27 3.11 2.61 11.22
N VAL A 28 3.66 1.71 10.41
CA VAL A 28 3.62 0.25 10.63
C VAL A 28 4.89 -0.29 11.32
N GLY A 29 5.82 0.59 11.70
CA GLY A 29 7.06 0.20 12.38
C GLY A 29 8.06 -0.56 11.50
N LEU A 30 7.98 -0.41 10.18
CA LEU A 30 8.84 -1.07 9.20
C LEU A 30 9.59 -0.04 8.36
N PRO A 31 10.66 0.58 8.88
CA PRO A 31 11.48 1.50 8.08
C PRO A 31 12.06 0.79 6.85
N ILE A 32 12.06 1.47 5.71
CA ILE A 32 12.53 0.91 4.42
C ILE A 32 14.04 1.16 4.28
N PRO A 33 14.88 0.12 4.21
CA PRO A 33 16.30 0.28 3.90
C PRO A 33 16.50 0.94 2.53
N GLN A 34 17.54 1.77 2.38
CA GLN A 34 17.75 2.52 1.13
C GLN A 34 17.91 1.61 -0.08
N GLU A 35 18.59 0.49 0.07
CA GLU A 35 18.79 -0.53 -0.94
C GLU A 35 17.47 -1.18 -1.40
N CYS A 36 16.45 -1.21 -0.55
CA CYS A 36 15.14 -1.77 -0.88
C CYS A 36 14.21 -0.77 -1.55
N ARG A 37 14.50 0.54 -1.47
CA ARG A 37 13.60 1.61 -1.90
C ARG A 37 13.12 1.48 -3.35
N PRO A 38 13.99 1.22 -4.36
CA PRO A 38 13.53 1.08 -5.74
C PRO A 38 12.51 -0.06 -5.92
N GLY A 39 12.67 -1.17 -5.20
CA GLY A 39 11.76 -2.30 -5.26
C GLY A 39 10.41 -2.02 -4.59
N VAL A 40 10.42 -1.30 -3.46
CA VAL A 40 9.19 -0.90 -2.79
C VAL A 40 8.38 0.07 -3.66
N GLU A 41 9.04 1.06 -4.26
CA GLU A 41 8.40 2.01 -5.19
C GLU A 41 7.76 1.29 -6.38
N ALA A 42 8.50 0.40 -7.05
CA ALA A 42 7.97 -0.38 -8.17
C ALA A 42 6.76 -1.24 -7.77
N ASN A 43 6.78 -1.86 -6.58
CA ASN A 43 5.66 -2.67 -6.12
C ASN A 43 4.42 -1.82 -5.80
N LEU A 44 4.60 -0.63 -5.25
CA LEU A 44 3.50 0.30 -4.99
C LEU A 44 2.86 0.83 -6.27
N GLU A 45 3.65 1.08 -7.33
CA GLU A 45 3.12 1.42 -8.66
C GLU A 45 2.25 0.30 -9.25
N LEU A 46 2.68 -0.96 -9.10
CA LEU A 46 1.90 -2.12 -9.52
C LEU A 46 0.58 -2.22 -8.75
N LEU A 47 0.61 -2.01 -7.43
CA LEU A 47 -0.59 -2.01 -6.58
C LEU A 47 -1.54 -0.87 -6.96
N GLU A 48 -1.02 0.33 -7.25
CA GLU A 48 -1.85 1.44 -7.73
C GLU A 48 -2.54 1.08 -9.05
N SER A 49 -1.80 0.51 -9.99
CA SER A 49 -2.34 0.08 -11.28
C SER A 49 -3.43 -0.99 -11.11
N HIS A 50 -3.24 -1.93 -10.18
CA HIS A 50 -4.23 -2.95 -9.86
C HIS A 50 -5.50 -2.36 -9.26
N VAL A 51 -5.36 -1.46 -8.28
CA VAL A 51 -6.51 -0.78 -7.65
C VAL A 51 -7.29 0.06 -8.67
N ARG A 52 -6.61 0.74 -9.60
CA ARG A 52 -7.27 1.48 -10.68
C ARG A 52 -8.09 0.55 -11.57
N ARG A 53 -7.57 -0.64 -11.91
CA ARG A 53 -8.28 -1.63 -12.74
C ARG A 53 -9.50 -2.18 -12.03
N MET A 54 -9.37 -2.62 -10.78
CA MET A 54 -10.50 -3.13 -9.99
C MET A 54 -11.64 -2.11 -9.91
N ARG A 55 -11.32 -0.83 -9.64
CA ARG A 55 -12.33 0.23 -9.57
C ARG A 55 -13.03 0.52 -10.90
N ALA A 56 -12.37 0.24 -12.03
CA ALA A 56 -12.99 0.37 -13.35
C ALA A 56 -13.89 -0.84 -13.66
N GLU A 57 -13.50 -2.04 -13.20
CA GLU A 57 -14.26 -3.29 -13.36
C GLU A 57 -15.50 -3.36 -12.43
N ASP A 58 -15.43 -2.79 -11.23
CA ASP A 58 -16.55 -2.71 -10.27
C ASP A 58 -17.61 -1.65 -10.63
N GLY A 59 -17.35 -0.83 -11.66
CA GLY A 59 -18.19 0.30 -12.07
C GLY A 59 -19.00 0.05 -13.35
N GLU A 60 -18.99 -1.17 -13.89
CA GLU A 60 -19.75 -1.60 -15.08
C GLU A 60 -21.03 -2.36 -14.72
#